data_AF-A0A1V1WBU0-F1
#
_entry.id   AF-A0A1V1WBU0-F1
#
_cell.length_a   1.000
_cell.length_b   1.000
_cell.length_c   1.000
_cell.angle_alpha   90.00
_cell.angle_beta   90.00
_cell.angle_gamma   90.00
#
_symmetry.space_group_name_H-M   'P 1'
#
loop_
_entity.id
_entity.type
_entity.pdbx_description
1 polymer ?
#
loop_
_entity_poly.entity_id
_entity_poly.type
_entity_poly.pdbx_seq_one_letter_code
_entity_poly.pdbx_strand_id
1 'polypeptide(L)'
;MRDIINHHQSMYSLLEDYAIVYKKLLMFEQTISSPLVCLSAYCIADRLDNGEFQGILLLLCLTTIVVYLIPSLLCTYLAIKVNSVCDACWGTPFWNAGPVIRPYMVLIMQRSLRPLPLQAPGFKNISIETFSEKMTSAYSLFNMLRA
;
A
#
# COMPACT_ATOMS: atom_id res chain seq x y z
N MET A 1 -29.69 -6.80 9.50
CA MET A 1 -29.29 -5.94 8.36
C MET A 1 -28.77 -4.58 8.82
N ARG A 2 -29.50 -3.87 9.69
CA ARG A 2 -29.07 -2.57 10.24
C ARG A 2 -27.68 -2.62 10.88
N ASP A 3 -27.39 -3.64 11.69
CA ASP A 3 -26.09 -3.76 12.35
C ASP A 3 -24.94 -4.01 11.38
N ILE A 4 -25.18 -4.80 10.32
CA ILE A 4 -24.21 -5.05 9.24
C ILE A 4 -23.88 -3.74 8.51
N ILE A 5 -24.92 -2.96 8.19
CA ILE A 5 -24.76 -1.66 7.52
C ILE A 5 -24.00 -0.70 8.42
N ASN A 6 -24.37 -0.60 9.70
CA ASN A 6 -23.70 0.27 10.67
C ASN A 6 -22.23 -0.12 10.84
N HIS A 7 -21.92 -1.42 10.91
CA HIS A 7 -20.54 -1.90 11.02
C HIS A 7 -19.73 -1.60 9.76
N HIS A 8 -20.31 -1.85 8.58
CA HIS A 8 -19.68 -1.53 7.30
C HIS A 8 -19.41 -0.03 7.15
N GLN A 9 -20.36 0.82 7.55
CA GLN A 9 -20.18 2.28 7.56
C GLN A 9 -19.11 2.71 8.56
N SER A 10 -19.08 2.12 9.75
CA SER A 10 -18.05 2.41 10.77
C SER A 10 -16.66 2.04 10.27
N MET A 11 -16.52 0.90 9.59
CA MET A 11 -15.26 0.50 8.94
C MET A 11 -14.82 1.52 7.89
N TYR A 12 -15.73 2.00 7.04
CA TYR A 12 -15.41 3.03 6.04
C TYR A 12 -15.05 4.38 6.66
N SER A 13 -15.77 4.81 7.70
CA SER A 13 -15.43 6.03 8.45
C SER A 13 -14.01 5.95 9.02
N LEU A 14 -13.66 4.82 9.63
CA LEU A 14 -12.32 4.60 10.16
C LEU A 14 -11.25 4.65 9.07
N LEU A 15 -11.53 4.09 7.88
CA LEU A 15 -10.62 4.16 6.74
C LEU A 15 -10.42 5.59 6.24
N GLU A 16 -11.48 6.40 6.24
CA GLU A 16 -11.41 7.82 5.88
C GLU A 16 -10.60 8.61 6.91
N ASP A 17 -10.86 8.43 8.21
CA ASP A 17 -10.12 9.06 9.29
C ASP A 17 -8.63 8.67 9.26
N TYR A 18 -8.35 7.39 9.05
CA TYR A 18 -6.99 6.88 8.89
C TYR A 18 -6.29 7.54 7.68
N ALA A 19 -6.98 7.66 6.55
CA ALA A 19 -6.44 8.31 5.36
C ALA A 19 -6.17 9.80 5.58
N ILE A 20 -7.01 10.52 6.32
CA ILE A 20 -6.77 11.95 6.63
C ILE A 20 -5.42 12.14 7.33
N VAL A 21 -5.07 11.24 8.26
CA VAL A 21 -3.84 11.31 9.04
C VAL A 21 -2.62 10.80 8.25
N TYR A 22 -2.72 9.60 7.67
CA TYR A 22 -1.55 8.88 7.16
C TYR A 22 -1.27 9.05 5.68
N LYS A 23 -2.26 9.48 4.87
CA LYS A 23 -2.10 9.55 3.40
C LYS A 23 -0.90 10.39 2.97
N LYS A 24 -0.76 11.59 3.53
CA LYS A 24 0.35 12.51 3.19
C LYS A 24 1.69 11.93 3.61
N LEU A 25 1.77 11.34 4.81
CA LEU A 25 2.97 10.72 5.34
C LEU A 25 3.44 9.57 4.45
N LEU A 26 2.54 8.65 4.11
CA LEU A 26 2.84 7.49 3.29
C LEU A 26 3.28 7.89 1.87
N MET A 27 2.72 8.96 1.30
CA MET A 27 3.15 9.46 -0.01
C MET A 27 4.55 10.06 0.01
N PHE A 28 4.86 10.82 1.06
CA PHE A 28 6.18 11.37 1.28
C PHE A 28 7.22 10.25 1.40
N GLU A 29 6.91 9.23 2.22
CA GLU A 29 7.75 8.04 2.37
C GLU A 29 8.00 7.34 1.03
N GLN A 30 6.95 7.13 0.23
CA GLN A 30 7.05 6.45 -1.08
C GLN A 30 7.85 7.25 -2.11
N THR A 31 7.89 8.57 -1.98
CA THR A 31 8.64 9.44 -2.90
C THR A 31 10.13 9.46 -2.55
N ILE A 32 10.47 9.44 -1.26
CA ILE A 32 11.85 9.55 -0.77
C ILE A 32 12.57 8.21 -0.73
N SER A 33 11.85 7.11 -0.50
CA SER A 33 12.47 5.78 -0.32
C SER A 33 13.31 5.34 -1.53
N SER A 34 12.83 5.57 -2.76
CA SER A 34 13.53 5.12 -3.97
C SER A 34 14.88 5.83 -4.20
N PRO A 35 14.97 7.18 -4.19
CA PRO A 35 16.26 7.87 -4.22
C PRO A 35 17.17 7.50 -3.05
N LEU A 36 16.61 7.36 -1.84
CA LEU A 36 17.38 7.06 -0.63
C LEU A 36 18.03 5.67 -0.71
N VAL A 37 17.27 4.65 -1.14
CA VAL A 37 17.79 3.29 -1.36
C VAL A 37 18.88 3.31 -2.44
N CYS A 38 18.63 3.98 -3.57
CA CYS A 38 19.62 4.09 -4.66
C CYS A 38 20.95 4.71 -4.20
N LEU A 39 20.89 5.85 -3.51
CA LEU A 39 22.09 6.55 -3.03
C LEU A 39 22.80 5.75 -1.93
N SER A 40 22.07 5.14 -1.00
CA SER A 40 22.67 4.29 0.03
C SER A 40 23.38 3.08 -0.57
N ALA A 41 22.78 2.43 -1.59
CA ALA A 41 23.39 1.31 -2.30
C ALA A 41 24.65 1.74 -3.07
N TYR A 42 24.63 2.91 -3.70
CA TYR A 42 25.80 3.49 -4.37
C TYR A 42 26.94 3.74 -3.39
N CYS A 43 26.69 4.43 -2.27
CA CYS A 43 27.70 4.69 -1.25
C CYS A 43 28.28 3.40 -0.66
N ILE A 44 27.47 2.36 -0.47
CA ILE A 44 27.95 1.04 -0.02
C ILE A 44 28.91 0.44 -1.06
N ALA A 45 28.54 0.47 -2.33
CA ALA A 45 29.36 -0.07 -3.41
C ALA A 45 30.70 0.68 -3.55
N ASP A 46 30.68 2.00 -3.53
CA ASP A 46 31.89 2.84 -3.61
C ASP A 46 32.85 2.59 -2.44
N ARG A 47 32.32 2.51 -1.21
CA ARG A 47 33.15 2.21 -0.03
C ARG A 47 33.75 0.82 -0.08
N LEU A 48 32.99 -0.15 -0.55
CA LEU A 48 33.45 -1.54 -0.70
C LEU A 48 34.55 -1.65 -1.76
N ASP A 49 34.44 -0.93 -2.89
CA ASP A 49 35.47 -0.88 -3.92
C ASP A 49 36.77 -0.23 -3.39
N ASN A 50 36.65 0.71 -2.45
CA ASN A 50 37.78 1.31 -1.72
C ASN A 50 38.31 0.45 -0.54
N GLY A 51 37.74 -0.73 -0.28
CA GLY A 51 38.14 -1.63 0.80
C GLY A 51 37.65 -1.23 2.20
N GLU A 52 36.78 -0.22 2.30
CA GLU A 52 36.18 0.24 3.57
C GLU A 52 34.77 -0.35 3.75
N PHE A 53 34.53 -1.07 4.85
CA PHE A 53 33.20 -1.57 5.19
C PHE A 53 32.51 -0.66 6.22
N GLN A 54 31.43 0.03 5.81
CA GLN A 54 30.62 0.86 6.69
C GLN A 54 29.28 0.19 7.03
N GLY A 55 29.25 -0.55 8.14
CA GLY A 55 28.05 -1.26 8.60
C GLY A 55 26.84 -0.36 8.90
N ILE A 56 27.05 0.91 9.29
CA ILE A 56 25.98 1.88 9.54
C ILE A 56 25.21 2.20 8.25
N LEU A 57 25.92 2.31 7.12
CA LEU A 57 25.34 2.59 5.81
C LEU A 57 24.53 1.40 5.29
N LEU A 58 25.03 0.17 5.51
CA LEU A 58 24.29 -1.06 5.23
C LEU A 58 23.01 -1.13 6.08
N LEU A 59 23.10 -0.84 7.38
CA LEU A 59 21.94 -0.83 8.27
C LEU A 59 20.91 0.22 7.84
N LEU A 60 21.34 1.41 7.43
CA LEU A 60 20.47 2.45 6.90
C LEU A 60 19.74 1.97 5.63
N CYS A 61 20.47 1.37 4.68
CA CYS A 61 19.86 0.81 3.47
C CYS A 61 18.79 -0.24 3.81
N LEU A 62 19.12 -1.22 4.66
CA LEU A 62 18.17 -2.27 5.06
C LEU A 62 16.95 -1.71 5.80
N THR A 63 17.14 -0.77 6.72
CA THR A 63 16.04 -0.16 7.48
C THR A 63 15.11 0.64 6.57
N THR A 64 15.64 1.39 5.60
CA THR A 64 14.80 2.13 4.63
C THR A 64 13.96 1.20 3.76
N ILE A 65 14.52 0.07 3.33
CA ILE A 65 13.78 -0.95 2.57
C ILE A 65 12.66 -1.56 3.42
N VAL A 66 12.94 -1.90 4.69
CA VAL A 66 11.95 -2.51 5.60
C VAL A 66 10.84 -1.52 5.92
N VAL A 67 11.19 -0.28 6.25
CA VAL A 67 10.21 0.78 6.53
C VAL A 67 9.31 0.98 5.30
N TYR A 68 9.86 0.98 4.09
CA TYR A 68 9.11 1.10 2.85
C TYR A 68 8.21 -0.12 2.53
N LEU A 69 8.68 -1.32 2.86
CA LEU A 69 7.97 -2.58 2.58
C LEU A 69 6.74 -2.75 3.47
N ILE A 70 6.83 -2.41 4.77
CA ILE A 70 5.76 -2.67 5.74
C ILE A 70 4.43 -1.99 5.35
N PRO A 71 4.37 -0.67 5.09
CA PRO A 71 3.14 0.01 4.69
C PRO A 71 2.63 -0.49 3.34
N SER A 72 3.53 -0.80 2.40
CA SER A 72 3.17 -1.31 1.09
C SER A 72 2.47 -2.67 1.20
N LEU A 73 2.97 -3.56 2.06
CA LEU A 73 2.37 -4.86 2.34
C LEU A 73 1.02 -4.70 3.06
N LEU A 74 0.96 -3.86 4.10
CA LEU A 74 -0.26 -3.65 4.88
C LEU A 74 -1.37 -3.01 4.03
N CYS A 75 -1.05 -2.06 3.16
CA CYS A 75 -2.02 -1.44 2.25
C CYS A 75 -2.56 -2.45 1.23
N THR A 76 -1.70 -3.31 0.67
CA THR A 76 -2.14 -4.40 -0.21
C THR A 76 -3.06 -5.38 0.54
N TYR A 77 -2.69 -5.78 1.75
CA TYR A 77 -3.51 -6.67 2.56
C TYR A 77 -4.87 -6.04 2.89
N LEU A 78 -4.88 -4.77 3.27
CA LEU A 78 -6.10 -4.02 3.55
C LEU A 78 -7.02 -3.94 2.32
N ALA A 79 -6.46 -3.68 1.14
CA ALA A 79 -7.22 -3.63 -0.11
C ALA A 79 -7.86 -4.99 -0.42
N ILE A 80 -7.10 -6.07 -0.27
CA ILE A 80 -7.61 -7.45 -0.44
C ILE A 80 -8.74 -7.74 0.55
N LYS A 81 -8.58 -7.35 1.82
CA LYS A 81 -9.59 -7.59 2.85
C LYS A 81 -10.87 -6.80 2.62
N VAL A 82 -10.78 -5.53 2.22
CA VAL A 82 -11.97 -4.73 1.88
C VAL A 82 -12.68 -5.32 0.65
N ASN A 83 -11.94 -5.73 -0.38
CA ASN A 83 -12.53 -6.39 -1.56
C ASN A 83 -13.18 -7.74 -1.21
N SER A 84 -12.62 -8.51 -0.27
CA SER A 84 -13.19 -9.80 0.13
C SER A 84 -14.61 -9.70 0.73
N VAL A 85 -15.02 -8.50 1.20
CA VAL A 85 -16.40 -8.24 1.62
C VAL A 85 -17.37 -8.38 0.43
N CYS A 86 -16.95 -7.93 -0.76
CA CYS A 86 -17.73 -8.11 -1.99
C CYS A 86 -17.90 -9.61 -2.30
N ASP A 87 -16.82 -10.38 -2.23
CA ASP A 87 -16.84 -11.82 -2.51
C ASP A 87 -17.75 -12.56 -1.53
N ALA A 88 -17.69 -12.21 -0.24
CA ALA A 88 -18.57 -12.77 0.79
C ALA A 88 -20.05 -12.42 0.55
N CYS A 89 -20.33 -11.18 0.14
CA CYS A 89 -21.69 -10.80 -0.25
C CYS A 89 -22.16 -11.57 -1.49
N TRP A 90 -21.27 -11.79 -2.46
CA TRP A 90 -21.59 -12.49 -3.71
C TRP A 90 -21.85 -13.98 -3.49
N GLY A 91 -21.13 -14.61 -2.56
CA GLY A 91 -21.35 -15.99 -2.15
C GLY A 91 -22.65 -16.22 -1.36
N THR A 92 -23.34 -15.15 -0.95
CA THR A 92 -24.65 -15.25 -0.29
C THR A 92 -25.76 -15.30 -1.36
N PRO A 93 -26.76 -16.19 -1.27
CA PRO A 93 -27.84 -16.30 -2.26
C PRO A 93 -28.83 -15.12 -2.21
N PHE A 94 -28.35 -13.94 -2.60
CA PHE A 94 -29.08 -12.67 -2.53
C PHE A 94 -30.23 -12.58 -3.54
N TRP A 95 -30.25 -13.43 -4.58
CA TRP A 95 -31.38 -13.57 -5.51
C TRP A 95 -32.62 -14.16 -4.85
N ASN A 96 -32.45 -14.90 -3.75
CA ASN A 96 -33.54 -15.42 -2.92
C ASN A 96 -33.83 -14.51 -1.70
N ALA A 97 -33.13 -13.39 -1.57
CA ALA A 97 -33.38 -12.43 -0.50
C ALA A 97 -34.60 -11.55 -0.83
N GLY A 98 -35.33 -11.14 0.20
CA GLY A 98 -36.49 -10.26 0.04
C GLY A 98 -36.15 -8.94 -0.68
N PRO A 99 -37.13 -8.31 -1.35
CA PRO A 99 -36.91 -7.13 -2.20
C PRO A 99 -36.30 -5.94 -1.45
N VAL A 100 -36.45 -5.90 -0.12
CA VAL A 100 -35.87 -4.87 0.75
C VAL A 100 -34.37 -5.07 0.95
N ILE A 101 -33.88 -6.31 1.06
CA ILE A 101 -32.48 -6.64 1.43
C ILE A 101 -31.54 -6.56 0.23
N ARG A 102 -32.04 -7.00 -0.93
CA ARG A 102 -31.30 -7.06 -2.20
C ARG A 102 -30.58 -5.75 -2.56
N PRO A 103 -31.21 -4.56 -2.53
CA PRO A 103 -30.52 -3.31 -2.86
C PRO A 103 -29.39 -2.97 -1.87
N TYR A 104 -29.56 -3.27 -0.57
CA TYR A 104 -28.50 -3.00 0.42
C TYR A 104 -27.28 -3.89 0.19
N MET A 105 -27.46 -5.16 -0.17
CA MET A 105 -26.34 -6.05 -0.51
C MET A 105 -25.57 -5.54 -1.73
N VAL A 106 -26.26 -5.14 -2.79
CA VAL A 106 -25.61 -4.56 -3.98
C VAL A 106 -24.85 -3.28 -3.63
N LEU A 107 -25.40 -2.43 -2.76
CA LEU A 107 -24.74 -1.20 -2.33
C LEU A 107 -23.47 -1.49 -1.52
N ILE A 108 -23.50 -2.48 -0.62
CA ILE A 108 -22.32 -2.95 0.12
C ILE A 108 -21.24 -3.48 -0.84
N MET A 109 -21.62 -4.29 -1.83
CA MET A 109 -20.70 -4.80 -2.86
C MET A 109 -20.05 -3.65 -3.63
N GLN A 110 -20.85 -2.71 -4.14
CA GLN A 110 -20.36 -1.56 -4.91
C GLN A 110 -19.41 -0.66 -4.10
N ARG A 111 -19.67 -0.47 -2.80
CA ARG A 111 -18.78 0.30 -1.93
C ARG A 111 -17.47 -0.45 -1.67
N SER A 112 -17.55 -1.76 -1.42
CA SER A 112 -16.39 -2.65 -1.16
C SER A 112 -15.37 -2.63 -2.31
N LEU A 113 -15.83 -2.45 -3.54
CA LEU A 113 -14.98 -2.38 -4.74
C LEU A 113 -14.37 -0.99 -5.01
N ARG A 114 -14.67 0.03 -4.20
CA ARG A 114 -14.08 1.35 -4.39
C ARG A 114 -12.60 1.35 -3.98
N PRO A 115 -11.75 2.11 -4.68
CA PRO A 115 -10.37 2.30 -4.26
C PRO A 115 -10.29 2.85 -2.82
N LEU A 116 -9.29 2.39 -2.08
CA LEU A 116 -9.06 2.85 -0.71
C LEU A 116 -8.75 4.35 -0.66
N PRO A 117 -9.23 5.09 0.36
CA PRO A 117 -9.03 6.54 0.49
C PRO A 117 -7.56 6.97 0.67
N LEU A 118 -6.67 6.00 0.90
CA LEU A 118 -5.21 6.15 0.97
C LEU A 118 -4.56 6.51 -0.38
N GLN A 119 -5.27 6.34 -1.49
CA GLN A 119 -4.79 6.68 -2.83
C GLN A 119 -4.89 8.19 -3.07
N ALA A 120 -3.82 8.85 -3.53
CA ALA A 120 -3.91 10.24 -4.00
C ALA A 120 -4.24 10.28 -5.49
N PRO A 121 -5.07 11.23 -5.91
CA PRO A 121 -5.25 11.51 -7.32
C PRO A 121 -3.89 11.86 -7.96
N GLY A 122 -3.54 11.18 -9.05
CA GLY A 122 -2.30 11.38 -9.80
C GLY A 122 -1.09 10.56 -9.32
N PHE A 123 -1.18 9.84 -8.21
CA PHE A 123 -0.12 8.96 -7.71
C PHE A 123 -0.53 7.49 -7.82
N LYS A 124 0.48 6.61 -8.03
CA LYS A 124 0.25 5.17 -8.08
C LYS A 124 -0.18 4.65 -6.71
N ASN A 125 -1.03 3.62 -6.70
CA ASN A 125 -1.55 3.04 -5.47
C ASN A 125 -0.40 2.53 -4.59
N ILE A 126 -0.49 2.77 -3.27
CA ILE A 126 0.46 2.21 -2.31
C ILE A 126 0.19 0.72 -2.22
N SER A 127 1.07 -0.08 -2.81
CA SER A 127 0.94 -1.52 -2.91
C SER A 127 2.31 -2.16 -3.01
N ILE A 128 2.36 -3.48 -2.79
CA ILE A 128 3.57 -4.27 -3.01
C ILE A 128 4.06 -4.23 -4.46
N GLU A 129 3.16 -4.04 -5.43
CA GLU A 129 3.49 -3.88 -6.84
C GLU A 129 4.27 -2.58 -7.06
N THR A 130 3.77 -1.47 -6.52
CA THR A 130 4.46 -0.17 -6.59
C THR A 130 5.81 -0.21 -5.87
N PHE A 131 5.89 -0.91 -4.73
CA PHE A 131 7.16 -1.18 -4.05
C PHE A 131 8.18 -1.87 -4.97
N SER A 132 7.74 -2.95 -5.64
CA SER A 132 8.60 -3.72 -6.53
C SER A 132 9.11 -2.86 -7.69
N GLU A 133 8.24 -2.09 -8.33
CA GLU A 133 8.61 -1.20 -9.42
C GLU A 133 9.60 -0.12 -8.99
N LYS A 134 9.41 0.47 -7.81
CA LYS A 134 10.33 1.47 -7.25
C LYS A 134 11.69 0.88 -6.91
N MET A 135 11.73 -0.35 -6.41
CA MET A 135 12.98 -1.06 -6.16
C MET A 135 13.72 -1.38 -7.46
N THR A 136 13.01 -1.85 -8.50
CA THR A 136 13.60 -2.07 -9.82
C THR A 136 14.15 -0.77 -10.40
N SER A 137 13.40 0.34 -10.30
CA SER A 137 13.86 1.64 -10.75
C SER A 137 15.10 2.12 -9.99
N ALA A 138 15.15 1.94 -8.66
CA ALA A 138 16.32 2.30 -7.84
C ALA A 138 17.55 1.49 -8.24
N TYR A 139 17.37 0.19 -8.51
CA TYR A 139 18.46 -0.68 -8.98
C TYR A 139 18.96 -0.28 -10.38
N SER A 140 18.06 0.05 -11.30
CA SER A 140 18.44 0.56 -12.62
C SER A 140 19.23 1.87 -12.53
N LEU A 141 18.80 2.81 -11.69
CA LEU A 141 19.52 4.07 -11.44
C LEU A 141 20.90 3.81 -10.82
N PHE A 142 20.99 2.90 -9.84
CA PHE A 142 22.26 2.49 -9.24
C PHE A 142 23.23 1.94 -10.31
N ASN A 143 22.76 1.07 -11.19
CA ASN A 143 23.60 0.54 -12.27
C ASN A 143 24.07 1.63 -13.24
N MET A 144 23.21 2.62 -13.54
CA MET A 144 23.60 3.78 -14.36
C MET A 144 24.65 4.65 -13.69
N LEU A 145 24.59 4.83 -12.37
CA LEU A 145 25.58 5.61 -11.61
C LEU A 145 26.95 4.90 -11.50
N ARG A 146 26.97 3.58 -11.65
CA ARG A 146 28.18 2.77 -11.60
C ARG A 146 28.82 2.49 -12.97
N ALA A 147 28.07 2.72 -14.06
CA ALA A 147 28.56 2.61 -15.43
C ALA A 147 29.49 3.76 -15.78
#